data_AF-D8TML7-F1
#
_entry.id   AF-D8TML7-F1
#
_cell.length_a   1.000
_cell.length_b   1.000
_cell.length_c   1.000
_cell.angle_alpha   90.00
_cell.angle_beta   90.00
_cell.angle_gamma   90.00
#
_symmetry.space_group_name_H-M   'P 1'
#
loop_
_entity.id
_entity.type
_entity.pdbx_description
1 polymer ?
#
loop_
_entity_poly.entity_id
_entity_poly.type
_entity_poly.pdbx_seq_one_letter_code
_entity_poly.pdbx_strand_id
1 'polypeptide(L)'
;MTVVLNCRFRFCRATASALDLTTLLRFPKLRIPLSTKQAIGLKGNAADWRPTSNARNLAMIEEARRFSKQIKLLHKELREMEGRIEGNLVVLKGVLNSPLPRVYEMTDKGAVPVEKEASVVGMGVAFDALGATATNLKAKLQQEVLFPLDQWQAGYRMIKVRNAKCEELRLELDAKRREAAAMAASLEKLKSRAAASAHPGDVEGGKTGAGGGGSEGTKLATMQSLPPGTKTNSNKWEDAEFKLQKEEDKVARLTQRFKDIEGEVYTALLTLINDTKVLKQYAATALIVFQQAFTQAHSAFGPASSLASLGLLPTSSAALETPNAKSTAGYNGGATPASGTAAYTPKGGPDTPDQTPASQPVPQQRPPPPAWYNEAKQQAQPMQYGEDSDDDK
;
A
#
# COMPACT_ATOMS: atom_id res chain seq x y z
N MET A 1 23.96 24.42 32.08
CA MET A 1 22.73 25.04 31.53
C MET A 1 21.70 23.95 31.33
N THR A 2 20.74 23.91 32.24
CA THR A 2 19.74 22.85 32.40
C THR A 2 18.59 23.09 31.42
N VAL A 3 18.38 22.19 30.47
CA VAL A 3 17.28 22.27 29.51
C VAL A 3 16.00 21.77 30.19
N VAL A 4 15.14 22.70 30.56
CA VAL A 4 13.80 22.43 31.09
C VAL A 4 12.88 22.10 29.91
N LEU A 5 12.51 20.82 29.76
CA LEU A 5 11.42 20.41 28.88
C LEU A 5 10.08 20.82 29.49
N ASN A 6 9.45 21.84 28.91
CA ASN A 6 8.13 22.33 29.29
C ASN A 6 7.06 21.61 28.46
N CYS A 7 6.61 20.44 28.94
CA CYS A 7 5.53 19.67 28.32
C CYS A 7 4.18 20.17 28.86
N ARG A 8 3.58 21.17 28.19
CA ARG A 8 2.21 21.63 28.47
C ARG A 8 1.20 20.70 27.80
N PHE A 9 0.71 19.71 28.54
CA PHE A 9 -0.52 19.00 28.23
C PHE A 9 -1.72 19.92 28.49
N ARG A 10 -2.32 20.50 27.44
CA ARG A 10 -3.64 21.13 27.53
C ARG A 10 -4.71 20.03 27.45
N PHE A 11 -5.28 19.71 28.60
CA PHE A 11 -6.46 18.87 28.74
C PHE A 11 -7.69 19.69 28.29
N CYS A 12 -8.16 19.47 27.06
CA CYS A 12 -9.45 20.00 26.61
C CYS A 12 -10.58 19.23 27.29
N ARG A 13 -11.12 19.82 28.36
CA ARG A 13 -12.34 19.39 29.05
C ARG A 13 -13.54 19.78 28.19
N ALA A 14 -13.92 18.93 27.24
CA ALA A 14 -15.17 19.09 26.49
C ALA A 14 -16.35 18.76 27.42
N THR A 15 -17.19 19.76 27.66
CA THR A 15 -18.45 19.66 28.38
C THR A 15 -19.44 18.82 27.57
N ALA A 16 -19.82 17.67 28.12
CA ALA A 16 -20.92 16.85 27.62
C ALA A 16 -22.23 17.63 27.76
N SER A 17 -22.62 18.34 26.71
CA SER A 17 -23.96 18.90 26.59
C SER A 17 -24.92 17.79 26.15
N ALA A 18 -26.06 17.74 26.81
CA ALA A 18 -27.12 16.75 26.64
C ALA A 18 -27.47 16.55 25.15
N LEU A 19 -27.02 15.43 24.59
CA LEU A 19 -27.47 14.95 23.29
C LEU A 19 -28.84 14.30 23.48
N ASP A 20 -29.81 14.93 22.85
CA ASP A 20 -31.20 14.54 22.69
C ASP A 20 -31.31 13.09 22.16
N LEU A 21 -31.71 12.18 23.05
CA LEU A 21 -31.95 10.75 22.79
C LEU A 21 -33.04 10.50 21.73
N THR A 22 -33.81 11.52 21.36
CA THR A 22 -34.90 11.41 20.39
C THR A 22 -34.41 11.40 18.93
N THR A 23 -33.15 11.78 18.68
CA THR A 23 -32.56 11.76 17.32
C THR A 23 -31.97 10.38 16.95
N LEU A 24 -31.82 9.45 17.91
CA LEU A 24 -31.27 8.11 17.71
C LEU A 24 -32.28 7.07 17.19
N LEU A 25 -33.52 7.44 16.86
CA LEU A 25 -34.51 6.52 16.27
C LEU A 25 -34.75 6.71 14.77
N ARG A 26 -33.98 7.59 14.11
CA ARG A 26 -33.88 7.64 12.63
C ARG A 26 -32.56 7.03 12.15
N PHE A 27 -32.20 5.85 12.65
CA PHE A 27 -31.14 5.10 11.99
C PHE A 27 -31.67 4.57 10.64
N PRO A 28 -31.15 5.03 9.49
CA PRO A 28 -31.43 4.36 8.22
C PRO A 28 -31.00 2.91 8.40
N LYS A 29 -31.90 1.97 8.08
CA LYS A 29 -31.69 0.51 8.11
C LYS A 29 -30.21 0.18 8.03
N LEU A 30 -29.60 -0.17 9.17
CA LEU A 30 -28.19 -0.55 9.27
C LEU A 30 -27.91 -1.57 8.17
N ARG A 31 -27.27 -1.10 7.09
CA ARG A 31 -26.98 -1.91 5.92
C ARG A 31 -25.83 -2.81 6.34
N ILE A 32 -26.16 -3.94 6.96
CA ILE A 32 -25.18 -4.94 7.36
C ILE A 32 -24.30 -5.21 6.13
N PRO A 33 -22.99 -4.96 6.20
CA PRO A 33 -22.12 -5.07 5.06
C PRO A 33 -22.21 -6.50 4.51
N LEU A 34 -22.21 -6.61 3.19
CA LEU A 34 -22.42 -7.89 2.51
C LEU A 34 -21.33 -8.91 2.90
N SER A 35 -20.13 -8.44 3.24
CA SER A 35 -19.03 -9.25 3.78
C SER A 35 -19.44 -10.00 5.05
N THR A 36 -20.11 -9.34 6.00
CA THR A 36 -20.61 -9.98 7.23
C THR A 36 -21.69 -11.01 6.91
N LYS A 37 -22.55 -10.75 5.91
CA LYS A 37 -23.56 -11.74 5.48
C LYS A 37 -22.93 -12.97 4.82
N GLN A 38 -21.79 -12.82 4.15
CA GLN A 38 -21.02 -13.94 3.60
C GLN A 38 -20.30 -14.72 4.70
N ALA A 39 -19.70 -14.02 5.68
CA ALA A 39 -19.01 -14.64 6.81
C ALA A 39 -19.92 -15.45 7.73
N ILE A 40 -21.18 -15.03 7.88
CA ILE A 40 -22.18 -15.73 8.72
C ILE A 40 -22.68 -17.03 8.08
N GLY A 41 -22.30 -17.34 6.84
CA GLY A 41 -22.53 -18.67 6.25
C GLY A 41 -24.01 -19.07 6.29
N LEU A 42 -24.90 -18.23 5.74
CA LEU A 42 -26.27 -18.67 5.48
C LEU A 42 -26.22 -19.90 4.57
N LYS A 43 -26.44 -21.07 5.18
CA LYS A 43 -26.50 -22.41 4.57
C LYS A 43 -27.63 -22.48 3.54
N GLY A 44 -27.42 -21.93 2.36
CA GLY A 44 -28.14 -22.34 1.17
C GLY A 44 -27.42 -23.55 0.58
N ASN A 45 -28.15 -24.64 0.31
CA ASN A 45 -27.65 -25.86 -0.33
C ASN A 45 -27.17 -25.60 -1.77
N ALA A 46 -26.05 -24.92 -1.93
CA ALA A 46 -25.35 -24.74 -3.20
C ALA A 46 -23.98 -25.42 -3.07
N ALA A 47 -23.95 -26.74 -3.24
CA ALA A 47 -22.75 -27.57 -3.07
C ALA A 47 -21.56 -27.12 -3.93
N ASP A 48 -21.81 -26.37 -5.00
CA ASP A 48 -20.79 -25.92 -5.96
C ASP A 48 -20.44 -24.43 -5.87
N TRP A 49 -21.05 -23.66 -4.96
CA TRP A 49 -20.77 -22.23 -4.87
C TRP A 49 -19.40 -21.97 -4.24
N ARG A 50 -18.50 -21.34 -5.00
CA ARG A 50 -17.19 -20.87 -4.52
C ARG A 50 -17.13 -19.35 -4.58
N PRO A 51 -16.73 -18.67 -3.48
CA PRO A 51 -16.47 -17.23 -3.51
C PRO A 51 -15.42 -16.87 -4.55
N THR A 52 -15.59 -15.74 -5.23
CA THR A 52 -14.54 -15.21 -6.09
C THR A 52 -13.35 -14.80 -5.21
N SER A 53 -12.15 -15.31 -5.52
CA SER A 53 -10.94 -15.03 -4.75
C SER A 53 -10.22 -13.78 -5.25
N ASN A 54 -9.80 -12.91 -4.33
CA ASN A 54 -8.86 -11.81 -4.57
C ASN A 54 -7.67 -11.89 -3.57
N ALA A 55 -7.37 -13.10 -3.08
CA ALA A 55 -6.39 -13.31 -2.00
C ALA A 55 -4.98 -12.85 -2.38
N ARG A 56 -4.61 -12.98 -3.67
CA ARG A 56 -3.29 -12.57 -4.18
C ARG A 56 -3.05 -11.07 -4.03
N ASN A 57 -3.99 -10.24 -4.48
CA ASN A 57 -3.83 -8.78 -4.39
C ASN A 57 -3.85 -8.31 -2.94
N LEU A 58 -4.67 -8.94 -2.09
CA LEU A 58 -4.70 -8.65 -0.65
C LEU A 58 -3.35 -8.95 0.03
N ALA A 59 -2.72 -10.08 -0.29
CA ALA A 59 -1.39 -10.42 0.22
C ALA A 59 -0.33 -9.39 -0.22
N MET A 60 -0.34 -9.02 -1.50
CA MET A 60 0.59 -7.99 -2.04
C MET A 60 0.36 -6.61 -1.39
N ILE A 61 -0.90 -6.22 -1.13
CA ILE A 61 -1.22 -4.97 -0.44
C ILE A 61 -0.74 -4.98 1.01
N GLU A 62 -0.86 -6.11 1.69
CA GLU A 62 -0.39 -6.27 3.06
C GLU A 62 1.15 -6.15 3.14
N GLU A 63 1.88 -6.75 2.20
CA GLU A 63 3.33 -6.56 2.07
C GLU A 63 3.68 -5.10 1.79
N ALA A 64 3.01 -4.48 0.81
CA ALA A 64 3.21 -3.06 0.48
C ALA A 64 2.86 -2.14 1.66
N ARG A 65 1.87 -2.49 2.49
CA ARG A 65 1.50 -1.75 3.71
C ARG A 65 2.63 -1.75 4.73
N ARG A 66 3.19 -2.92 5.04
CA ARG A 66 4.32 -3.05 5.98
C ARG A 66 5.51 -2.23 5.50
N PHE A 67 5.78 -2.27 4.20
CA PHE A 67 6.87 -1.53 3.60
C PHE A 67 6.62 -0.02 3.55
N SER A 68 5.39 0.41 3.29
CA SER A 68 4.97 1.82 3.37
C SER A 68 5.29 2.41 4.74
N LYS A 69 5.05 1.68 5.83
CA LYS A 69 5.40 2.13 7.20
C LYS A 69 6.91 2.42 7.34
N GLN A 70 7.76 1.57 6.77
CA GLN A 70 9.22 1.76 6.79
C GLN A 70 9.66 2.97 5.97
N ILE A 71 9.06 3.18 4.79
CA ILE A 71 9.34 4.38 3.97
C ILE A 71 8.93 5.67 4.71
N LYS A 72 7.76 5.68 5.37
CA LYS A 72 7.32 6.84 6.16
C LYS A 72 8.33 7.17 7.26
N LEU A 73 8.84 6.15 7.95
CA LEU A 73 9.87 6.31 8.97
C LEU A 73 11.17 6.86 8.39
N LEU A 74 11.68 6.25 7.31
CA LEU A 74 12.89 6.72 6.63
C LEU A 74 12.76 8.18 6.18
N HIS A 75 11.64 8.53 5.55
CA HIS A 75 11.40 9.90 5.10
C HIS A 75 11.40 10.88 6.28
N LYS A 76 10.80 10.51 7.42
CA LYS A 76 10.81 11.34 8.63
C LYS A 76 12.24 11.56 9.15
N GLU A 77 13.02 10.49 9.28
CA GLU A 77 14.40 10.56 9.77
C GLU A 77 15.29 11.43 8.86
N LEU A 78 15.12 11.33 7.53
CA LEU A 78 15.86 12.16 6.58
C LEU A 78 15.53 13.66 6.73
N ARG A 79 14.25 14.00 6.95
CA ARG A 79 13.82 15.38 7.23
C ARG A 79 14.39 15.91 8.54
N GLU A 80 14.40 15.08 9.59
CA GLU A 80 14.98 15.47 10.87
C GLU A 80 16.50 15.62 10.80
N MET A 81 17.18 14.79 10.01
CA MET A 81 18.61 14.91 9.74
C MET A 81 18.94 16.19 8.95
N GLU A 82 18.18 16.48 7.88
CA GLU A 82 18.25 17.73 7.11
C GLU A 82 18.17 18.95 8.04
N GLY A 83 17.11 19.03 8.85
CA GLY A 83 16.90 20.16 9.76
C GLY A 83 17.99 20.29 10.84
N ARG A 84 18.52 19.17 11.34
CA ARG A 84 19.67 19.19 12.28
C ARG A 84 20.93 19.73 11.62
N ILE A 85 21.24 19.33 10.39
CA ILE A 85 22.42 19.82 9.67
C ILE A 85 22.29 21.32 9.39
N GLU A 86 21.12 21.77 8.91
CA GLU A 86 20.82 23.19 8.69
C GLU A 86 21.00 24.00 10.00
N GLY A 87 20.39 23.54 11.10
CA GLY A 87 20.53 24.17 12.41
C GLY A 87 21.99 24.25 12.88
N ASN A 88 22.77 23.19 12.70
CA ASN A 88 24.19 23.17 13.04
C ASN A 88 25.00 24.20 12.23
N LEU A 89 24.72 24.35 10.93
CA LEU A 89 25.38 25.35 10.09
C LEU A 89 25.04 26.78 10.52
N VAL A 90 23.81 27.04 10.96
CA VAL A 90 23.40 28.34 11.52
C VAL A 90 24.13 28.64 12.82
N VAL A 91 24.20 27.67 13.74
CA VAL A 91 24.95 27.83 15.00
C VAL A 91 26.43 28.08 14.72
N LEU A 92 27.03 27.30 13.82
CA LEU A 92 28.42 27.45 13.42
C LEU A 92 28.70 28.86 12.85
N LYS A 93 27.84 29.34 11.95
CA LYS A 93 27.91 30.71 11.43
C LYS A 93 27.82 31.76 12.56
N GLY A 94 26.93 31.56 13.53
CA GLY A 94 26.80 32.45 14.68
C GLY A 94 28.06 32.51 15.55
N VAL A 95 28.66 31.35 15.86
CA VAL A 95 29.91 31.27 16.61
C VAL A 95 31.06 31.91 15.86
N LEU A 96 31.22 31.59 14.58
CA LEU A 96 32.29 32.13 13.74
C LEU A 96 32.15 33.63 13.49
N ASN A 97 30.94 34.19 13.52
CA ASN A 97 30.72 35.64 13.40
C ASN A 97 30.82 36.39 14.74
N SER A 98 31.07 35.68 15.84
CA SER A 98 31.23 36.32 17.15
C SER A 98 32.61 37.01 17.27
N PRO A 99 32.69 38.16 17.97
CA PRO A 99 33.98 38.80 18.25
C PRO A 99 34.82 37.92 19.17
N LEU A 100 36.14 37.88 18.94
CA LEU A 100 37.06 37.16 19.82
C LEU A 100 36.99 37.75 21.25
N PRO A 101 37.05 36.90 22.29
CA PRO A 101 37.19 37.37 23.66
C PRO A 101 38.42 38.28 23.80
N ARG A 102 38.24 39.43 24.45
CA ARG A 102 39.31 40.41 24.67
C ARG A 102 40.26 39.90 25.76
N VAL A 103 41.56 40.05 25.52
CA VAL A 103 42.59 39.85 26.54
C VAL A 103 42.79 41.16 27.28
N TYR A 104 42.81 41.09 28.61
CA TYR A 104 43.05 42.25 29.47
C TYR A 104 44.43 42.11 30.12
N GLU A 105 45.21 43.17 30.08
CA GLU A 105 46.47 43.30 30.82
C GLU A 105 46.24 44.15 32.07
N MET A 106 46.88 43.76 33.18
CA MET A 106 46.83 44.55 34.41
C MET A 106 47.85 45.67 34.35
N THR A 107 47.37 46.91 34.42
CA THR A 107 48.19 48.12 34.50
C THR A 107 47.97 48.81 35.85
N ASP A 108 48.74 49.84 36.17
CA ASP A 108 48.55 50.66 37.38
C ASP A 108 47.15 51.32 37.44
N LYS A 109 46.44 51.38 36.31
CA LYS A 109 45.07 51.90 36.19
C LYS A 109 44.01 50.79 36.22
N GLY A 110 44.40 49.56 36.52
CA GLY A 110 43.54 48.37 36.49
C GLY A 110 43.65 47.55 35.20
N ALA A 111 42.70 46.63 35.00
CA ALA A 111 42.64 45.77 33.83
C ALA A 111 42.26 46.57 32.58
N VAL A 112 43.18 46.72 31.64
CA VAL A 112 42.99 47.44 30.37
C VAL A 112 43.01 46.42 29.24
N PRO A 113 42.05 46.44 28.29
CA PRO A 113 42.08 45.55 27.14
C PRO A 113 43.33 45.83 26.31
N VAL A 114 44.07 44.79 25.95
CA VAL A 114 45.18 44.89 25.01
C VAL A 114 44.59 45.27 23.66
N GLU A 115 44.77 46.51 23.22
CA GLU A 115 44.20 47.03 21.96
C GLU A 115 44.73 46.22 20.77
N LYS A 116 43.98 45.19 20.40
CA LYS A 116 43.97 44.61 19.07
C LYS A 116 42.62 44.93 18.45
N GLU A 117 42.65 45.39 17.21
CA GLU A 117 41.46 45.60 16.37
C GLU A 117 40.48 44.43 16.57
N ALA A 118 39.18 44.75 16.69
CA ALA A 118 38.15 43.76 16.97
C ALA A 118 38.15 42.67 15.87
N SER A 119 38.83 41.57 16.15
CA SER A 119 38.94 40.43 15.25
C SER A 119 37.80 39.45 15.53
N VAL A 120 37.16 39.00 14.46
CA VAL A 120 36.08 38.02 14.49
C VAL A 120 36.68 36.61 14.41
N VAL A 121 36.10 35.66 15.13
CA VAL A 121 36.61 34.27 15.21
C VAL A 121 36.80 33.63 13.82
N GLY A 122 35.83 33.84 12.93
CA GLY A 122 35.78 33.29 11.58
C GLY A 122 36.38 34.18 10.50
N MET A 123 37.37 35.00 10.82
CA MET A 123 38.06 35.81 9.81
C MET A 123 38.58 34.91 8.68
N GLY A 124 38.18 35.22 7.43
CA GLY A 124 38.50 34.43 6.24
C GLY A 124 37.50 33.33 5.87
N VAL A 125 36.46 33.10 6.66
CA VAL A 125 35.39 32.15 6.34
C VAL A 125 34.36 32.76 5.38
N ALA A 126 34.03 32.05 4.30
CA ALA A 126 32.99 32.42 3.36
C ALA A 126 31.58 32.09 3.92
N PHE A 127 31.02 32.98 4.74
CA PHE A 127 29.71 32.78 5.38
C PHE A 127 28.53 32.59 4.41
N ASP A 128 28.62 33.14 3.20
CA ASP A 128 27.61 32.97 2.15
C ASP A 128 27.63 31.54 1.59
N ALA A 129 28.82 30.94 1.48
CA ALA A 129 28.95 29.55 1.05
C ALA A 129 28.35 28.57 2.06
N LEU A 130 28.45 28.85 3.36
CA LEU A 130 27.78 28.05 4.40
C LEU A 130 26.25 28.11 4.27
N GLY A 131 25.69 29.28 4.02
CA GLY A 131 24.24 29.45 3.81
C GLY A 131 23.75 28.78 2.52
N ALA A 132 24.51 28.94 1.43
CA ALA A 132 24.23 28.28 0.15
C ALA A 132 24.29 26.74 0.28
N THR A 133 25.21 26.21 1.08
CA THR A 133 25.33 24.77 1.34
C THR A 133 24.07 24.19 1.97
N ALA A 134 23.50 24.85 2.98
CA ALA A 134 22.25 24.41 3.60
C ALA A 134 21.07 24.40 2.60
N THR A 135 20.97 25.45 1.78
CA THR A 135 19.93 25.56 0.74
C THR A 135 20.08 24.47 -0.31
N ASN A 136 21.31 24.20 -0.77
CA ASN A 136 21.61 23.16 -1.76
C ASN A 136 21.35 21.75 -1.20
N LEU A 137 21.72 21.49 0.05
CA LEU A 137 21.42 20.22 0.73
C LEU A 137 19.93 19.93 0.70
N LYS A 138 19.12 20.91 1.15
CA LYS A 138 17.67 20.80 1.19
C LYS A 138 17.07 20.56 -0.20
N ALA A 139 17.49 21.34 -1.19
CA ALA A 139 16.99 21.21 -2.56
C ALA A 139 17.30 19.84 -3.17
N LYS A 140 18.56 19.38 -3.06
CA LYS A 140 18.98 18.07 -3.59
C LYS A 140 18.29 16.91 -2.88
N LEU A 141 18.25 16.94 -1.55
CA LEU A 141 17.59 15.89 -0.77
C LEU A 141 16.09 15.82 -1.13
N GLN A 142 15.43 16.98 -1.26
CA GLN A 142 14.03 17.05 -1.67
C GLN A 142 13.80 16.43 -3.05
N GLN A 143 14.60 16.82 -4.04
CA GLN A 143 14.41 16.44 -5.43
C GLN A 143 14.80 14.99 -5.72
N GLU A 144 15.96 14.56 -5.22
CA GLU A 144 16.56 13.28 -5.59
C GLU A 144 16.10 12.12 -4.71
N VAL A 145 15.63 12.40 -3.50
CA VAL A 145 15.30 11.37 -2.49
C VAL A 145 13.86 11.50 -2.04
N LEU A 146 13.47 12.62 -1.42
CA LEU A 146 12.18 12.71 -0.74
C LEU A 146 11.00 12.68 -1.73
N PHE A 147 11.10 13.40 -2.85
CA PHE A 147 10.04 13.42 -3.85
C PHE A 147 9.77 12.04 -4.47
N PRO A 148 10.76 11.23 -4.88
CA PRO A 148 10.53 9.84 -5.26
C PRO A 148 9.85 8.98 -4.18
N LEU A 149 10.17 9.18 -2.90
CA LEU A 149 9.48 8.49 -1.80
C LEU A 149 8.00 8.91 -1.71
N ASP A 150 7.71 10.21 -1.89
CA ASP A 150 6.33 10.73 -1.95
C ASP A 150 5.55 10.13 -3.11
N GLN A 151 6.17 10.03 -4.29
CA GLN A 151 5.57 9.39 -5.47
C GLN A 151 5.23 7.92 -5.23
N TRP A 152 6.13 7.17 -4.59
CA TRP A 152 5.88 5.78 -4.25
C TRP A 152 4.66 5.66 -3.31
N GLN A 153 4.58 6.53 -2.30
CA GLN A 153 3.47 6.55 -1.34
C GLN A 153 2.14 6.97 -1.98
N ALA A 154 2.16 7.93 -2.90
CA ALA A 154 0.99 8.31 -3.68
C ALA A 154 0.48 7.14 -4.55
N GLY A 155 1.39 6.42 -5.21
CA GLY A 155 1.07 5.20 -5.97
C GLY A 155 0.42 4.13 -5.09
N TYR A 156 0.99 3.87 -3.91
CA TYR A 156 0.42 2.93 -2.93
C TYR A 156 -1.00 3.32 -2.49
N ARG A 157 -1.24 4.58 -2.12
CA ARG A 157 -2.58 5.07 -1.73
C ARG A 157 -3.60 4.86 -2.84
N MET A 158 -3.24 5.19 -4.09
CA MET A 158 -4.16 5.01 -5.23
C MET A 158 -4.49 3.53 -5.48
N ILE A 159 -3.48 2.64 -5.36
CA ILE A 159 -3.70 1.19 -5.44
C ILE A 159 -4.66 0.70 -4.36
N LYS A 160 -4.54 1.18 -3.11
CA LYS A 160 -5.46 0.84 -2.01
C LYS A 160 -6.91 1.20 -2.36
N VAL A 161 -7.14 2.41 -2.88
CA VAL A 161 -8.47 2.87 -3.33
C VAL A 161 -9.02 2.01 -4.47
N ARG A 162 -8.18 1.70 -5.48
CA ARG A 162 -8.58 0.84 -6.61
C ARG A 162 -8.89 -0.59 -6.18
N ASN A 163 -8.12 -1.14 -5.25
CA ASN A 163 -8.40 -2.47 -4.71
C ASN A 163 -9.69 -2.51 -3.89
N ALA A 164 -10.03 -1.45 -3.15
CA ALA A 164 -11.33 -1.37 -2.48
C ALA A 164 -12.50 -1.44 -3.48
N LYS A 165 -12.38 -0.78 -4.63
CA LYS A 165 -13.34 -0.91 -5.74
C LYS A 165 -13.37 -2.31 -6.35
N CYS A 166 -12.22 -2.96 -6.45
CA CYS A 166 -12.13 -4.37 -6.87
C CYS A 166 -12.91 -5.29 -5.92
N GLU A 167 -12.75 -5.11 -4.61
CA GLU A 167 -13.51 -5.85 -3.58
C GLU A 167 -15.00 -5.58 -3.65
N GLU A 168 -15.43 -4.34 -3.90
CA GLU A 168 -16.84 -4.01 -4.09
C GLU A 168 -17.44 -4.77 -5.29
N LEU A 169 -16.75 -4.77 -6.43
CA LEU A 169 -17.17 -5.51 -7.63
C LEU A 169 -17.20 -7.02 -7.38
N ARG A 170 -16.24 -7.56 -6.63
CA ARG A 170 -16.20 -8.98 -6.23
C ARG A 170 -17.44 -9.36 -5.43
N LEU A 171 -17.79 -8.54 -4.44
CA LEU A 171 -18.97 -8.72 -3.60
C LEU A 171 -20.28 -8.62 -4.39
N GLU A 172 -20.37 -7.65 -5.32
CA GLU A 172 -21.52 -7.49 -6.21
C GLU A 172 -21.69 -8.70 -7.14
N LEU A 173 -20.58 -9.17 -7.75
CA LEU A 173 -20.56 -10.36 -8.59
C LEU A 173 -21.03 -11.60 -7.84
N ASP A 174 -20.52 -11.82 -6.62
CA ASP A 174 -20.90 -12.95 -5.78
C ASP A 174 -22.37 -12.87 -5.30
N ALA A 175 -22.91 -11.65 -5.10
CA ALA A 175 -24.35 -11.45 -4.85
C ALA A 175 -25.18 -11.86 -6.07
N LYS A 176 -24.78 -11.41 -7.26
CA LYS A 176 -25.50 -11.66 -8.51
C LYS A 176 -25.47 -13.12 -8.94
N ARG A 177 -24.34 -13.82 -8.73
CA ARG A 177 -24.25 -15.27 -8.93
C ARG A 177 -25.23 -16.05 -8.06
N ARG A 178 -25.41 -15.64 -6.79
CA ARG A 178 -26.39 -16.26 -5.88
C ARG A 178 -27.83 -15.97 -6.30
N GLU A 179 -28.12 -14.75 -6.74
CA GLU A 179 -29.44 -14.39 -7.27
C GLU A 179 -29.79 -15.21 -8.53
N ALA A 180 -28.87 -15.30 -9.49
CA ALA A 180 -29.04 -16.12 -10.69
C ALA A 180 -29.27 -17.60 -10.35
N ALA A 181 -28.46 -18.17 -9.43
CA ALA A 181 -28.63 -19.55 -8.98
C ALA A 181 -30.00 -19.79 -8.31
N ALA A 182 -30.49 -18.83 -7.51
CA ALA A 182 -31.82 -18.91 -6.89
C ALA A 182 -32.95 -18.83 -7.93
N MET A 183 -32.79 -17.99 -8.96
CA MET A 183 -33.72 -17.92 -10.09
C MET A 183 -33.73 -19.22 -10.90
N ALA A 184 -32.56 -19.82 -11.17
CA ALA A 184 -32.43 -21.10 -11.86
C ALA A 184 -33.12 -22.23 -11.10
N ALA A 185 -32.90 -22.34 -9.78
CA ALA A 185 -33.57 -23.33 -8.94
C ALA A 185 -35.11 -23.12 -8.90
N SER A 186 -35.55 -21.86 -8.90
CA SER A 186 -36.99 -21.53 -8.96
C SER A 186 -37.61 -21.93 -10.29
N LEU A 187 -36.90 -21.71 -11.40
CA LEU A 187 -37.30 -22.10 -12.74
C LEU A 187 -37.37 -23.63 -12.87
N GLU A 188 -36.38 -24.35 -12.36
CA GLU A 188 -36.36 -25.81 -12.34
C GLU A 188 -37.56 -26.38 -11.58
N LYS A 189 -37.89 -25.80 -10.41
CA LYS A 189 -39.08 -26.17 -9.63
C LYS A 189 -40.40 -25.91 -10.37
N LEU A 190 -40.48 -24.83 -11.16
CA LEU A 190 -41.65 -24.55 -11.99
C LEU A 190 -41.75 -25.55 -13.15
N LYS A 191 -40.64 -25.87 -13.82
CA LYS A 191 -40.58 -26.87 -14.90
C LYS A 191 -40.97 -28.25 -14.38
N SER A 192 -40.46 -28.68 -13.22
CA SER A 192 -40.82 -29.98 -12.62
C SER A 192 -42.29 -30.06 -12.19
N ARG A 193 -42.85 -28.99 -11.61
CA ARG A 193 -44.28 -28.92 -11.29
C ARG A 193 -45.16 -28.96 -12.53
N ALA A 194 -44.76 -28.28 -13.60
CA ALA A 194 -45.49 -28.30 -14.87
C ALA A 194 -45.47 -29.71 -15.50
N ALA A 195 -44.31 -30.37 -15.50
CA ALA A 195 -44.16 -31.74 -15.98
C ALA A 195 -45.03 -32.73 -15.18
N ALA A 196 -45.07 -32.60 -13.85
CA ALA A 196 -45.93 -33.43 -13.00
C ALA A 196 -47.44 -33.22 -13.28
N SER A 197 -47.86 -32.00 -13.65
CA SER A 197 -49.26 -31.73 -14.01
C SER A 197 -49.65 -32.15 -15.43
N ALA A 198 -48.68 -32.26 -16.34
CA ALA A 198 -48.89 -32.66 -17.73
C ALA A 198 -49.04 -34.17 -17.91
N HIS A 199 -48.79 -34.95 -16.87
CA HIS A 199 -49.05 -36.39 -16.82
C HIS A 199 -50.25 -36.65 -15.91
N PRO A 200 -51.50 -36.36 -16.34
CA PRO A 200 -52.69 -36.85 -15.67
C PRO A 200 -52.75 -38.35 -15.93
N GLY A 201 -51.95 -39.12 -15.19
CA GLY A 201 -52.05 -40.56 -15.22
C GLY A 201 -53.48 -40.94 -14.81
N ASP A 202 -54.14 -41.68 -15.70
CA ASP A 202 -55.21 -42.61 -15.38
C ASP A 202 -54.90 -43.31 -14.06
N VAL A 203 -55.41 -42.78 -12.96
CA VAL A 203 -55.56 -43.54 -11.71
C VAL A 203 -56.88 -44.29 -11.86
N GLU A 204 -56.90 -45.23 -12.80
CA GLU A 204 -57.93 -46.25 -12.89
C GLU A 204 -57.52 -47.38 -11.92
N GLY A 205 -58.20 -47.45 -10.76
CA GLY A 205 -58.21 -48.64 -9.91
C GLY A 205 -57.43 -48.53 -8.60
N GLY A 206 -58.15 -48.23 -7.50
CA GLY A 206 -57.57 -48.30 -6.15
C GLY A 206 -58.51 -47.90 -5.00
N LYS A 207 -59.73 -48.43 -5.00
CA LYS A 207 -60.74 -48.34 -3.94
C LYS A 207 -60.21 -48.93 -2.61
N THR A 208 -60.18 -48.16 -1.51
CA THR A 208 -60.84 -48.40 -0.18
C THR A 208 -60.14 -47.68 0.99
N GLY A 209 -60.95 -47.03 1.86
CA GLY A 209 -60.63 -46.73 3.28
C GLY A 209 -60.51 -45.23 3.61
N ALA A 210 -61.59 -44.48 3.85
CA ALA A 210 -62.44 -44.40 5.05
C ALA A 210 -61.80 -43.66 6.26
N GLY A 211 -62.38 -42.50 6.59
CA GLY A 211 -62.22 -41.74 7.84
C GLY A 211 -61.52 -40.39 7.64
N GLY A 212 -62.08 -39.22 7.93
CA GLY A 212 -63.34 -38.85 8.59
C GLY A 212 -63.14 -37.49 9.30
N GLY A 213 -64.06 -36.55 9.08
CA GLY A 213 -64.26 -35.32 9.86
C GLY A 213 -63.33 -34.15 9.55
N GLY A 214 -63.75 -32.90 9.35
CA GLY A 214 -65.07 -32.26 9.51
C GLY A 214 -64.87 -30.74 9.60
N SER A 215 -65.97 -29.99 9.50
CA SER A 215 -66.11 -28.53 9.65
C SER A 215 -65.89 -27.72 8.37
N GLU A 216 -66.87 -27.59 7.47
CA GLU A 216 -68.08 -26.74 7.52
C GLU A 216 -67.83 -25.26 7.82
N GLY A 217 -68.27 -24.38 6.91
CA GLY A 217 -68.58 -22.99 7.21
C GLY A 217 -68.53 -21.98 6.05
N THR A 218 -69.66 -21.84 5.34
CA THR A 218 -70.19 -20.56 4.75
C THR A 218 -69.73 -20.21 3.32
N LYS A 219 -70.53 -20.45 2.25
CA LYS A 219 -71.65 -19.64 1.68
C LYS A 219 -71.19 -18.22 1.25
N LEU A 220 -71.54 -17.61 0.11
CA LEU A 220 -72.53 -17.87 -0.94
C LEU A 220 -72.20 -16.92 -2.12
N ALA A 221 -72.42 -17.42 -3.33
CA ALA A 221 -72.67 -16.75 -4.61
C ALA A 221 -72.42 -15.23 -4.79
N THR A 222 -71.55 -14.90 -5.74
CA THR A 222 -71.76 -13.76 -6.65
C THR A 222 -71.40 -14.22 -8.06
N MET A 223 -72.44 -14.53 -8.85
CA MET A 223 -72.34 -14.69 -10.29
C MET A 223 -72.13 -13.31 -10.90
N GLN A 224 -70.96 -13.05 -11.48
CA GLN A 224 -70.77 -11.91 -12.36
C GLN A 224 -69.83 -12.29 -13.51
N SER A 225 -70.43 -12.38 -14.70
CA SER A 225 -69.86 -12.24 -16.05
C SER A 225 -68.38 -12.58 -16.24
N LEU A 226 -68.12 -13.71 -16.90
CA LEU A 226 -66.82 -14.14 -17.42
C LEU A 226 -66.28 -13.15 -18.47
N PRO A 227 -65.13 -12.48 -18.24
CA PRO A 227 -64.41 -11.79 -19.31
C PRO A 227 -63.65 -12.81 -20.19
N PRO A 228 -63.68 -12.68 -21.54
CA PRO A 228 -62.91 -13.52 -22.43
C PRO A 228 -61.45 -13.08 -22.39
N GLY A 229 -60.60 -13.86 -21.73
CA GLY A 229 -59.18 -13.55 -21.64
C GLY A 229 -58.43 -14.32 -20.55
N THR A 230 -58.70 -15.61 -20.37
CA THR A 230 -57.87 -16.46 -19.51
C THR A 230 -56.50 -16.64 -20.16
N LYS A 231 -55.57 -15.73 -19.83
CA LYS A 231 -54.14 -15.86 -20.17
C LYS A 231 -53.66 -17.22 -19.67
N THR A 232 -53.37 -18.09 -20.63
CA THR A 232 -52.88 -19.45 -20.43
C THR A 232 -51.62 -19.42 -19.56
N ASN A 233 -51.52 -20.36 -18.61
CA ASN A 233 -50.37 -20.48 -17.69
C ASN A 233 -49.03 -20.73 -18.40
N SER A 234 -49.02 -20.92 -19.72
CA SER A 234 -47.83 -21.14 -20.57
C SER A 234 -46.79 -20.02 -20.43
N ASN A 235 -47.20 -18.76 -20.25
CA ASN A 235 -46.25 -17.65 -20.33
C ASN A 235 -45.39 -17.48 -19.05
N LYS A 236 -45.74 -18.15 -17.95
CA LYS A 236 -45.07 -17.93 -16.65
C LYS A 236 -43.64 -18.47 -16.59
N TRP A 237 -43.37 -19.59 -17.26
CA TRP A 237 -42.03 -20.18 -17.27
C TRP A 237 -41.13 -19.51 -18.31
N GLU A 238 -41.67 -19.08 -19.45
CA GLU A 238 -40.97 -18.25 -20.45
C GLU A 238 -40.51 -16.92 -19.84
N ASP A 239 -41.39 -16.24 -19.08
CA ASP A 239 -41.03 -15.02 -18.35
C ASP A 239 -39.92 -15.24 -17.32
N ALA A 240 -39.91 -16.40 -16.66
CA ALA A 240 -38.88 -16.76 -15.68
C ALA A 240 -37.53 -17.08 -16.37
N GLU A 241 -37.58 -17.72 -17.53
CA GLU A 241 -36.41 -18.04 -18.36
C GLU A 241 -35.78 -16.76 -18.92
N PHE A 242 -36.57 -15.83 -19.43
CA PHE A 242 -36.08 -14.53 -19.88
C PHE A 242 -35.44 -13.72 -18.73
N LYS A 243 -36.03 -13.77 -17.53
CA LYS A 243 -35.45 -13.12 -16.34
C LYS A 243 -34.13 -13.75 -15.93
N LEU A 244 -34.03 -15.08 -15.96
CA LEU A 244 -32.79 -15.80 -15.67
C LEU A 244 -31.70 -15.39 -16.67
N GLN A 245 -31.99 -15.44 -17.97
CA GLN A 245 -31.06 -15.02 -19.03
C GLN A 245 -30.53 -13.60 -18.79
N LYS A 246 -31.42 -12.66 -18.44
CA LYS A 246 -31.03 -11.28 -18.15
C LYS A 246 -30.11 -11.15 -16.93
N GLU A 247 -30.30 -11.96 -15.89
CA GLU A 247 -29.39 -11.98 -14.74
C GLU A 247 -28.06 -12.67 -15.06
N GLU A 248 -28.05 -13.73 -15.87
CA GLU A 248 -26.83 -14.38 -16.36
C GLU A 248 -25.96 -13.42 -17.19
N ASP A 249 -26.58 -12.64 -18.09
CA ASP A 249 -25.89 -11.60 -18.85
C ASP A 249 -25.27 -10.53 -17.94
N LYS A 250 -25.93 -10.19 -16.82
CA LYS A 250 -25.37 -9.26 -15.82
C LYS A 250 -24.17 -9.88 -15.11
N VAL A 251 -24.26 -11.15 -14.72
CA VAL A 251 -23.14 -11.89 -14.11
C VAL A 251 -21.95 -11.95 -15.06
N ALA A 252 -22.17 -12.19 -16.35
CA ALA A 252 -21.11 -12.21 -17.35
C ALA A 252 -20.41 -10.83 -17.46
N ARG A 253 -21.18 -9.74 -17.57
CA ARG A 253 -20.63 -8.37 -17.61
C ARG A 253 -19.86 -8.00 -16.33
N LEU A 254 -20.38 -8.34 -15.16
CA LEU A 254 -19.69 -8.10 -13.88
C LEU A 254 -18.42 -8.95 -13.76
N THR A 255 -18.43 -10.18 -14.25
CA THR A 255 -17.25 -11.06 -14.26
C THR A 255 -16.12 -10.45 -15.08
N GLN A 256 -16.43 -9.91 -16.28
CA GLN A 256 -15.42 -9.26 -17.10
C GLN A 256 -14.88 -8.00 -16.42
N ARG A 257 -15.75 -7.12 -15.93
CA ARG A 257 -15.35 -5.90 -15.22
C ARG A 257 -14.48 -6.17 -13.99
N PHE A 258 -14.81 -7.21 -13.23
CA PHE A 258 -13.99 -7.63 -12.10
C PHE A 258 -12.59 -8.06 -12.56
N LYS A 259 -12.50 -8.92 -13.58
CA LYS A 259 -11.20 -9.37 -14.13
C LYS A 259 -10.34 -8.22 -14.65
N ASP A 260 -10.96 -7.25 -15.32
CA ASP A 260 -10.26 -6.08 -15.87
C ASP A 260 -9.63 -5.25 -14.72
N ILE A 261 -10.44 -4.90 -13.71
CA ILE A 261 -9.97 -4.13 -12.55
C ILE A 261 -8.97 -4.92 -11.70
N GLU A 262 -9.19 -6.22 -11.50
CA GLU A 262 -8.26 -7.10 -10.78
C GLU A 262 -6.89 -7.15 -11.49
N GLY A 263 -6.89 -7.27 -12.83
CA GLY A 263 -5.69 -7.27 -13.65
C GLY A 263 -4.94 -5.94 -13.60
N GLU A 264 -5.65 -4.81 -13.63
CA GLU A 264 -5.07 -3.48 -13.43
C GLU A 264 -4.39 -3.34 -12.07
N VAL A 265 -5.10 -3.70 -10.99
CA VAL A 265 -4.58 -3.63 -9.61
C VAL A 265 -3.36 -4.52 -9.46
N TYR A 266 -3.40 -5.75 -9.98
CA TYR A 266 -2.27 -6.67 -9.96
C TYR A 266 -1.04 -6.09 -10.67
N THR A 267 -1.23 -5.53 -11.88
CA THR A 267 -0.14 -4.95 -12.68
C THR A 267 0.47 -3.73 -12.00
N ALA A 268 -0.37 -2.87 -11.40
CA ALA A 268 0.07 -1.72 -10.63
C ALA A 268 0.85 -2.15 -9.37
N LEU A 269 0.37 -3.15 -8.63
CA LEU A 269 1.07 -3.71 -7.47
C LEU A 269 2.42 -4.31 -7.86
N LEU A 270 2.48 -5.06 -8.96
CA LEU A 270 3.72 -5.64 -9.46
C LEU A 270 4.74 -4.54 -9.83
N THR A 271 4.28 -3.43 -10.41
CA THR A 271 5.12 -2.27 -10.71
C THR A 271 5.60 -1.62 -9.41
N LEU A 272 4.70 -1.33 -8.47
CA LEU A 272 5.03 -0.71 -7.18
C LEU A 272 6.07 -1.53 -6.39
N ILE A 273 5.90 -2.86 -6.36
CA ILE A 273 6.84 -3.77 -5.69
C ILE A 273 8.19 -3.77 -6.40
N ASN A 274 8.22 -3.72 -7.74
CA ASN A 274 9.49 -3.64 -8.46
C ASN A 274 10.20 -2.29 -8.28
N ASP A 275 9.44 -1.19 -8.17
CA ASP A 275 9.98 0.14 -7.87
C ASP A 275 10.73 0.15 -6.52
N THR A 276 10.44 -0.79 -5.61
CA THR A 276 11.15 -0.89 -4.33
C THR A 276 12.63 -1.24 -4.48
N LYS A 277 13.04 -1.85 -5.60
CA LYS A 277 14.44 -2.19 -5.86
C LYS A 277 15.33 -0.95 -5.96
N VAL A 278 14.74 0.18 -6.37
CA VAL A 278 15.42 1.47 -6.51
C VAL A 278 15.60 2.16 -5.15
N LEU A 279 14.87 1.75 -4.09
CA LEU A 279 14.97 2.40 -2.78
C LEU A 279 16.35 2.28 -2.12
N LYS A 280 17.07 1.19 -2.37
CA LYS A 280 18.48 1.08 -1.95
C LYS A 280 19.31 2.23 -2.53
N GLN A 281 19.01 2.64 -3.77
CA GLN A 281 19.69 3.75 -4.43
C GLN A 281 19.31 5.07 -3.77
N TYR A 282 18.04 5.30 -3.42
CA TYR A 282 17.63 6.53 -2.71
C TYR A 282 18.31 6.70 -1.34
N ALA A 283 18.46 5.62 -0.57
CA ALA A 283 19.20 5.67 0.68
C ALA A 283 20.69 6.00 0.47
N ALA A 284 21.32 5.40 -0.55
CA ALA A 284 22.70 5.72 -0.91
C ALA A 284 22.84 7.18 -1.40
N THR A 285 21.92 7.65 -2.24
CA THR A 285 21.86 9.03 -2.73
C THR A 285 21.72 10.01 -1.57
N ALA A 286 20.90 9.73 -0.57
CA ALA A 286 20.78 10.58 0.62
C ALA A 286 22.13 10.76 1.33
N LEU A 287 22.87 9.66 1.55
CA LEU A 287 24.19 9.71 2.17
C LEU A 287 25.20 10.51 1.32
N ILE A 288 25.17 10.34 -0.01
CA ILE A 288 25.99 11.12 -0.94
C ILE A 288 25.65 12.62 -0.85
N VAL A 289 24.36 12.96 -0.79
CA VAL A 289 23.89 14.34 -0.66
C VAL A 289 24.38 14.96 0.66
N PHE A 290 24.31 14.23 1.78
CA PHE A 290 24.88 14.68 3.05
C PHE A 290 26.40 14.86 2.98
N GLN A 291 27.12 13.90 2.40
CA GLN A 291 28.58 14.00 2.22
C GLN A 291 28.96 15.22 1.38
N GLN A 292 28.25 15.50 0.29
CA GLN A 292 28.47 16.68 -0.55
C GLN A 292 28.24 17.97 0.23
N ALA A 293 27.20 18.03 1.06
CA ALA A 293 26.94 19.19 1.90
C ALA A 293 28.09 19.45 2.89
N PHE A 294 28.59 18.42 3.57
CA PHE A 294 29.74 18.59 4.47
C PHE A 294 31.02 19.02 3.75
N THR A 295 31.29 18.46 2.56
CA THR A 295 32.43 18.86 1.73
C THR A 295 32.32 20.33 1.29
N GLN A 296 31.13 20.76 0.88
CA GLN A 296 30.87 22.16 0.51
C GLN A 296 31.01 23.11 1.71
N ALA A 297 30.46 22.73 2.87
CA ALA A 297 30.61 23.51 4.10
C ALA A 297 32.08 23.65 4.50
N HIS A 298 32.87 22.57 4.38
CA HIS A 298 34.30 22.59 4.67
C HIS A 298 35.07 23.52 3.71
N SER A 299 34.69 23.57 2.43
CA SER A 299 35.34 24.46 1.45
C SER A 299 35.18 25.95 1.78
N ALA A 300 34.16 26.33 2.57
CA ALA A 300 33.93 27.70 3.00
C ALA A 300 35.04 28.26 3.92
N PHE A 301 35.85 27.40 4.53
CA PHE A 301 36.98 27.81 5.37
C PHE A 301 38.22 28.20 4.53
N GLY A 302 38.18 28.01 3.20
CA GLY A 302 39.28 28.35 2.30
C GLY A 302 40.53 27.45 2.46
N PRO A 303 41.51 27.59 1.57
CA PRO A 303 42.75 26.79 1.62
C PRO A 303 43.64 27.15 2.82
N ALA A 304 43.54 28.39 3.32
CA ALA A 304 44.32 28.88 4.46
C ALA A 304 43.97 28.14 5.76
N SER A 305 42.73 27.68 5.92
CA SER A 305 42.27 26.88 7.05
C SER A 305 42.42 25.37 6.85
N SER A 306 43.08 24.91 5.78
CA SER A 306 43.37 23.49 5.64
C SER A 306 44.23 23.05 6.83
N LEU A 307 43.79 22.06 7.61
CA LEU A 307 44.54 21.54 8.77
C LEU A 307 45.98 21.10 8.42
N ALA A 308 46.26 20.88 7.14
CA ALA A 308 47.59 20.65 6.60
C ALA A 308 48.56 21.82 6.85
N SER A 309 48.08 23.07 6.88
CA SER A 309 48.92 24.25 7.18
C SER A 309 49.27 24.38 8.66
N LEU A 310 48.47 23.79 9.54
CA LEU A 310 48.68 23.86 10.99
C LEU A 310 49.67 22.82 11.54
N GLY A 311 50.11 21.85 10.74
CA GLY A 311 51.13 20.86 11.16
C GLY A 311 50.75 19.99 12.37
N LEU A 312 49.49 20.06 12.83
CA LEU A 312 49.01 19.45 14.08
C LEU A 312 48.47 18.02 13.92
N LEU A 313 48.29 17.55 12.69
CA LEU A 313 47.98 16.15 12.43
C LEU A 313 49.30 15.39 12.23
N PRO A 314 49.65 14.41 13.09
CA PRO A 314 50.77 13.53 12.80
C PRO A 314 50.45 12.86 11.47
N THR A 315 51.28 13.12 10.46
CA THR A 315 51.28 12.40 9.19
C THR A 315 51.52 10.93 9.50
N SER A 316 50.44 10.18 9.74
CA SER A 316 50.45 8.72 9.77
C SER A 316 50.55 8.20 8.33
N SER A 317 51.54 8.68 7.58
CA SER A 317 52.09 7.97 6.44
C SER A 317 53.07 6.92 6.97
N ALA A 318 52.59 6.05 7.86
CA ALA A 318 53.23 4.76 8.05
C ALA A 318 52.81 3.92 6.85
N ALA A 319 53.70 3.88 5.87
CA ALA A 319 53.63 3.08 4.67
C ALA A 319 53.18 1.66 5.01
N LEU A 320 51.96 1.30 4.61
CA LEU A 320 51.62 -0.09 4.38
C LEU A 320 52.23 -0.42 3.01
N GLU A 321 53.52 -0.80 3.01
CA GLU A 321 54.14 -1.48 1.87
C GLU A 321 53.32 -2.74 1.59
N THR A 322 52.50 -2.70 0.54
CA THR A 322 51.90 -3.90 -0.04
C THR A 322 52.98 -4.63 -0.84
N PRO A 323 53.35 -5.88 -0.50
CA PRO A 323 54.23 -6.66 -1.33
C PRO A 323 53.52 -6.96 -2.67
N ASN A 324 54.26 -6.67 -3.74
CA ASN A 324 53.93 -6.91 -5.13
C ASN A 324 53.66 -8.41 -5.38
N ALA A 325 52.38 -8.82 -5.39
CA ALA A 325 51.96 -10.16 -5.77
C ALA A 325 51.28 -10.13 -7.15
N LYS A 326 52.09 -10.46 -8.15
CA LYS A 326 51.70 -10.77 -9.52
C LYS A 326 50.90 -12.08 -9.51
N SER A 327 49.57 -12.05 -9.64
CA SER A 327 48.81 -13.24 -10.06
C SER A 327 47.46 -12.90 -10.70
N THR A 328 47.45 -13.12 -12.01
CA THR A 328 46.43 -13.72 -12.87
C THR A 328 45.23 -14.39 -12.21
N ALA A 329 44.11 -14.32 -12.95
CA ALA A 329 42.92 -15.18 -12.94
C ALA A 329 41.77 -14.76 -12.00
N GLY A 330 40.65 -14.43 -12.65
CA GLY A 330 39.43 -13.99 -12.00
C GLY A 330 38.72 -15.08 -11.22
N TYR A 331 37.82 -14.66 -10.34
CA TYR A 331 36.72 -15.50 -9.92
C TYR A 331 35.51 -14.69 -9.46
N ASN A 332 34.37 -15.27 -9.80
CA ASN A 332 33.00 -14.84 -9.60
C ASN A 332 32.61 -15.10 -8.13
N GLY A 333 32.17 -14.09 -7.39
CA GLY A 333 31.86 -14.19 -5.96
C GLY A 333 30.36 -14.18 -5.67
N GLY A 334 29.68 -15.30 -5.95
CA GLY A 334 28.42 -15.65 -5.31
C GLY A 334 28.69 -16.56 -4.12
N ALA A 335 28.23 -16.18 -2.92
CA ALA A 335 28.30 -17.01 -1.73
C ALA A 335 26.98 -16.95 -0.95
N THR A 336 26.23 -18.04 -1.03
CA THR A 336 25.25 -18.50 -0.04
C THR A 336 25.95 -19.41 0.98
N PRO A 337 25.57 -19.41 2.27
CA PRO A 337 26.10 -20.35 3.24
C PRO A 337 25.35 -21.69 3.20
N ALA A 338 26.14 -22.75 3.37
CA ALA A 338 25.76 -24.15 3.41
C ALA A 338 25.09 -24.55 4.74
N SER A 339 24.23 -25.56 4.69
CA SER A 339 24.05 -26.50 5.80
C SER A 339 23.49 -27.84 5.29
N GLY A 340 24.08 -28.93 5.76
CA GLY A 340 23.34 -30.18 6.03
C GLY A 340 23.38 -31.28 4.96
N THR A 341 24.41 -32.12 5.05
CA THR A 341 24.55 -33.44 4.44
C THR A 341 23.48 -34.44 4.93
N ALA A 342 22.79 -35.11 4.00
CA ALA A 342 22.25 -36.45 4.21
C ALA A 342 22.27 -37.21 2.88
N ALA A 343 23.03 -38.30 2.85
CA ALA A 343 23.31 -39.12 1.69
C ALA A 343 22.10 -39.98 1.28
N TYR A 344 21.75 -39.95 0.00
CA TYR A 344 20.93 -40.98 -0.62
C TYR A 344 21.45 -41.25 -2.04
N THR A 345 21.97 -42.46 -2.25
CA THR A 345 22.41 -42.99 -3.54
C THR A 345 21.30 -43.86 -4.13
N PRO A 346 20.82 -43.59 -5.36
CA PRO A 346 20.21 -44.62 -6.18
C PRO A 346 21.13 -45.00 -7.35
N LYS A 347 21.24 -46.31 -7.53
CA LYS A 347 21.86 -47.05 -8.64
C LYS A 347 21.32 -46.59 -10.00
N GLY A 348 22.23 -46.59 -10.98
CA GLY A 348 22.00 -46.14 -12.34
C GLY A 348 21.04 -46.96 -13.19
N GLY A 349 20.60 -46.30 -14.26
CA GLY A 349 20.05 -46.87 -15.48
C GLY A 349 20.65 -46.12 -16.69
N PRO A 350 21.05 -46.82 -17.76
CA PRO A 350 21.46 -46.20 -19.02
C PRO A 350 20.23 -45.89 -19.87
N ASP A 351 20.23 -44.72 -20.50
CA ASP A 351 19.64 -44.38 -21.81
C ASP A 351 19.35 -42.88 -21.85
N THR A 352 20.17 -42.15 -22.60
CA THR A 352 20.09 -40.70 -22.77
C THR A 352 19.33 -40.39 -24.06
N PRO A 353 18.07 -39.90 -24.00
CA PRO A 353 17.46 -39.31 -25.18
C PRO A 353 17.90 -37.84 -25.30
N ASP A 354 18.50 -37.57 -26.45
CA ASP A 354 18.54 -36.31 -27.21
C ASP A 354 18.30 -35.00 -26.43
N GLN A 355 19.39 -34.28 -26.15
CA GLN A 355 19.36 -32.93 -25.59
C GLN A 355 18.82 -31.94 -26.65
N THR A 356 17.52 -31.70 -26.61
CA THR A 356 16.93 -30.54 -27.28
C THR A 356 17.51 -29.27 -26.63
N PRO A 357 18.10 -28.33 -27.38
CA PRO A 357 18.67 -27.11 -26.80
C PRO A 357 17.57 -26.34 -26.07
N ALA A 358 17.77 -26.18 -24.75
CA ALA A 358 16.88 -25.42 -23.88
C ALA A 358 16.71 -24.01 -24.46
N SER A 359 15.56 -23.78 -25.09
CA SER A 359 15.18 -22.47 -25.61
C SER A 359 15.20 -21.51 -24.43
N GLN A 360 16.14 -20.56 -24.44
CA GLN A 360 16.18 -19.53 -23.41
C GLN A 360 14.80 -18.85 -23.39
N PRO A 361 14.15 -18.75 -22.21
CA PRO A 361 12.85 -18.11 -22.12
C PRO A 361 13.01 -16.67 -22.61
N VAL A 362 12.30 -16.35 -23.69
CA VAL A 362 12.25 -14.99 -24.24
C VAL A 362 11.90 -14.07 -23.06
N PRO A 363 12.69 -13.01 -22.79
CA PRO A 363 12.43 -12.11 -21.68
C PRO A 363 11.01 -11.55 -21.84
N GLN A 364 10.09 -12.03 -21.00
CA GLN A 364 8.70 -11.58 -21.01
C GLN A 364 8.70 -10.08 -20.74
N GLN A 365 8.40 -9.31 -21.79
CA GLN A 365 8.25 -7.87 -21.69
C GLN A 365 7.13 -7.60 -20.70
N ARG A 366 7.46 -6.94 -19.59
CA ARG A 366 6.48 -6.65 -18.54
C ARG A 366 5.40 -5.74 -19.10
N PRO A 367 4.12 -6.00 -18.81
CA PRO A 367 3.06 -5.10 -19.23
C PRO A 367 3.30 -3.71 -18.63
N PRO A 368 3.04 -2.64 -19.39
CA PRO A 368 3.17 -1.28 -18.88
C PRO A 368 2.19 -1.06 -17.72
N PRO A 369 2.55 -0.22 -16.72
CA PRO A 369 1.62 0.11 -15.65
C PRO A 369 0.39 0.84 -16.19
N PRO A 370 -0.78 0.71 -15.52
CA PRO A 370 -1.98 1.45 -15.89
C PRO A 370 -1.74 2.97 -15.90
N ALA A 371 -2.38 3.69 -16.82
CA ALA A 371 -2.18 5.14 -16.96
C ALA A 371 -2.46 5.92 -15.66
N TRP A 372 -3.49 5.52 -14.91
CA TRP A 372 -3.86 6.14 -13.63
C TRP A 372 -2.76 6.02 -12.56
N TYR A 373 -1.89 5.00 -12.66
CA TYR A 373 -0.78 4.83 -11.73
C TYR A 373 0.26 5.92 -11.92
N ASN A 374 0.59 6.24 -13.18
CA ASN A 374 1.55 7.29 -13.52
C ASN A 374 1.01 8.68 -13.16
N GLU A 375 -0.29 8.92 -13.41
CA GLU A 375 -0.95 10.16 -13.02
C GLU A 375 -0.90 10.37 -11.49
N ALA A 376 -1.17 9.32 -10.71
CA ALA A 376 -1.08 9.38 -9.25
C ALA A 376 0.34 9.69 -8.76
N LYS A 377 1.38 9.18 -9.43
CA LYS A 377 2.79 9.52 -9.12
C LYS A 377 3.11 10.97 -9.48
N GLN A 378 2.56 11.49 -10.58
CA GLN A 378 2.79 12.89 -10.99
C GLN A 378 2.08 13.89 -10.07
N GLN A 379 0.92 13.53 -9.54
CA GLN A 379 0.14 14.34 -8.60
C GLN A 379 0.57 14.18 -7.14
N ALA A 380 1.72 13.54 -6.89
CA ALA A 380 2.20 13.28 -5.54
C ALA A 380 2.42 14.58 -4.77
N GLN A 381 1.66 14.74 -3.69
CA GLN A 381 1.84 15.81 -2.71
C GLN A 381 2.92 15.41 -1.70
N PRO A 382 3.69 16.38 -1.16
CA PRO A 382 4.62 16.12 -0.08
C PRO A 382 3.95 15.40 1.08
N MET A 383 4.59 14.35 1.60
CA MET A 383 4.04 13.59 2.71
C MET A 383 3.82 14.46 3.95
N GLN A 384 2.58 14.50 4.41
CA GLN A 384 2.24 15.12 5.69
C GLN A 384 2.34 14.07 6.79
N TYR A 385 2.98 14.44 7.91
CA TYR A 385 3.17 13.58 9.09
C TYR A 385 2.05 13.73 10.13
N GLY A 386 0.94 14.37 9.76
CA GLY A 386 -0.19 14.59 10.67
C GLY A 386 -0.99 13.30 10.83
N GLU A 387 -1.05 12.80 12.06
CA GLU A 387 -2.06 11.91 12.67
C GLU A 387 -2.80 10.87 11.78
N ASP A 388 -2.18 10.33 10.72
CA ASP A 388 -2.64 9.16 9.95
C ASP A 388 -2.56 7.85 10.78
N SER A 389 -2.90 7.93 12.07
CA SER A 389 -3.05 6.82 13.01
C SER A 389 -4.35 6.03 12.79
N ASP A 390 -5.23 6.46 11.88
CA ASP A 390 -6.55 5.84 11.69
C ASP A 390 -6.62 4.85 10.52
N ASP A 391 -5.55 4.67 9.75
CA ASP A 391 -5.52 3.73 8.62
C ASP A 391 -5.49 2.23 9.03
N ASP A 392 -5.43 1.94 10.34
CA ASP A 392 -5.43 0.60 10.95
C ASP A 392 -6.74 0.28 11.73
N LYS A 393 -7.80 1.11 11.64
CA LYS A 393 -9.16 0.78 12.12
C LYS A 393 -10.08 0.38 10.98
#